data_AF-A0A7J2JGA4-F1
#
_entry.id   AF-A0A7J2JGA4-F1
#
_cell.length_a   1.000
_cell.length_b   1.000
_cell.length_c   1.000
_cell.angle_alpha   90.00
_cell.angle_beta   90.00
_cell.angle_gamma   90.00
#
_symmetry.space_group_name_H-M   'P 1'
#
loop_
_entity.id
_entity.type
_entity.pdbx_description
1 polymer ?
#
loop_
_entity_poly.entity_id
_entity_poly.type
_entity_poly.pdbx_seq_one_letter_code
_entity_poly.pdbx_strand_id
1 'polypeptide(L)'
;MLLGFRCTKCGKLVEEPLETGGRCPSCQGTLLAVYGFSDVDAEMLDGGEPYEGIWRFRRLLPPTSSEVSLGEGGTPLLGAARLSEELKLKKVLLKNEGENPTGSFMDRGSAVLVSKLLDHGVRGVCGVFKGNLGASLAAYTARAGLECLALLREPIDAAKLYQMIAYGAKVKAWQPGLECSGLYCVG
;
A
#
# COMPACT_ATOMS: atom_id res chain seq x y z
N MET A 1 11.96 -8.67 12.43
CA MET A 1 12.34 -7.45 11.69
C MET A 1 12.54 -7.73 10.21
N LEU A 2 12.37 -6.72 9.36
CA LEU A 2 12.62 -6.79 7.91
C LEU A 2 14.13 -6.99 7.65
N LEU A 3 14.48 -8.01 6.88
CA LEU A 3 15.87 -8.35 6.51
C LEU A 3 16.24 -7.93 5.09
N GLY A 4 15.28 -7.41 4.32
CA GLY A 4 15.43 -7.06 2.90
C GLY A 4 14.40 -7.77 2.03
N PHE A 5 14.64 -7.81 0.73
CA PHE A 5 13.72 -8.34 -0.26
C PHE A 5 14.37 -9.42 -1.12
N ARG A 6 13.70 -10.55 -1.31
CA ARG A 6 14.20 -11.68 -2.09
C ARG A 6 13.42 -11.84 -3.38
N CYS A 7 14.12 -11.94 -4.49
CA CYS A 7 13.51 -12.27 -5.76
C CYS A 7 12.94 -13.69 -5.73
N THR A 8 11.66 -13.84 -6.09
CA THR A 8 10.98 -15.14 -6.14
C THR A 8 11.47 -16.05 -7.27
N LYS A 9 12.16 -15.49 -8.28
CA LYS A 9 12.66 -16.23 -9.44
C LYS A 9 14.12 -16.65 -9.31
N CYS A 10 15.02 -15.73 -8.97
CA CYS A 10 16.47 -16.00 -8.93
C CYS A 10 17.08 -16.00 -7.53
N GLY A 11 16.29 -15.73 -6.48
CA GLY A 11 16.77 -15.73 -5.10
C GLY A 11 17.65 -14.54 -4.71
N LYS A 12 17.97 -13.63 -5.64
CA LYS A 12 18.77 -12.42 -5.35
C LYS A 12 18.13 -11.58 -4.24
N LEU A 13 18.95 -11.14 -3.30
CA LEU A 13 18.58 -10.19 -2.27
C LEU A 13 18.74 -8.76 -2.78
N VAL A 14 17.79 -7.91 -2.43
CA VAL A 14 17.72 -6.49 -2.72
C VAL A 14 17.38 -5.78 -1.43
N GLU A 15 18.17 -4.80 -1.03
CA GLU A 15 17.96 -4.03 0.20
C GLU A 15 16.87 -2.98 -0.01
N GLU A 16 17.06 -2.10 -1.01
CA GLU A 16 16.11 -1.04 -1.35
C GLU A 16 15.37 -1.33 -2.68
N PRO A 17 14.13 -1.82 -2.64
CA PRO A 17 13.39 -2.20 -3.84
C PRO A 17 12.95 -0.99 -4.67
N LEU A 18 12.85 0.21 -4.07
CA LEU A 18 12.44 1.42 -4.79
C LEU A 18 13.49 1.86 -5.82
N GLU A 19 14.78 1.64 -5.54
CA GLU A 19 15.87 1.95 -6.48
C GLU A 19 15.82 1.12 -7.76
N THR A 20 15.14 -0.03 -7.72
CA THR A 20 14.98 -0.94 -8.86
C THR A 20 13.56 -0.96 -9.41
N GLY A 21 12.73 0.04 -9.07
CA GLY A 21 11.34 0.14 -9.50
C GLY A 21 10.46 -1.01 -8.98
N GLY A 22 10.80 -1.57 -7.83
CA GLY A 22 10.10 -2.69 -7.20
C GLY A 22 10.36 -4.06 -7.83
N ARG A 23 11.33 -4.17 -8.76
CA ARG A 23 11.63 -5.41 -9.49
C ARG A 23 13.06 -5.86 -9.27
N CYS A 24 13.31 -7.16 -9.40
CA CYS A 24 14.66 -7.69 -9.28
C CYS A 24 15.57 -7.11 -10.37
N PRO A 25 16.73 -6.51 -10.01
CA PRO A 25 17.62 -5.89 -11.00
C PRO A 25 18.26 -6.90 -11.95
N SER A 26 18.31 -8.19 -11.57
CA SER A 26 18.93 -9.24 -12.39
C SER A 26 17.97 -9.95 -13.34
N CYS A 27 16.69 -10.09 -12.99
CA CYS A 27 15.76 -10.88 -13.80
C CYS A 27 14.34 -10.30 -13.89
N GLN A 28 14.12 -9.08 -13.39
CA GLN A 28 12.84 -8.36 -13.39
C GLN A 28 11.68 -9.08 -12.66
N GLY A 29 12.00 -10.12 -11.88
CA GLY A 29 11.03 -10.88 -11.09
C GLY A 29 10.57 -10.12 -9.84
N THR A 30 9.44 -10.57 -9.28
CA THR A 30 8.86 -10.02 -8.06
C THR A 30 9.81 -10.15 -6.87
N LEU A 31 9.87 -9.09 -6.06
CA LEU A 31 10.60 -9.04 -4.81
C LEU A 31 9.64 -9.30 -3.64
N LEU A 32 9.97 -10.25 -2.77
CA LEU A 32 9.22 -10.58 -1.56
C LEU A 32 9.96 -10.07 -0.33
N ALA A 33 9.28 -9.35 0.56
CA ALA A 33 9.85 -8.94 1.84
C ALA A 33 10.22 -10.17 2.68
N VAL A 34 11.44 -10.20 3.19
CA VAL A 34 11.97 -11.28 4.04
C VAL A 34 12.03 -10.78 5.47
N TYR A 35 11.45 -11.55 6.39
CA TYR A 35 11.44 -11.22 7.81
C TYR A 35 12.20 -12.27 8.62
N GLY A 36 13.01 -11.80 9.57
CA GLY A 36 13.51 -12.61 10.67
C GLY A 36 12.58 -12.42 11.86
N PHE A 37 12.04 -13.50 12.40
CA PHE A 37 11.12 -13.45 13.55
C PHE A 37 11.77 -13.91 14.87
N SER A 38 13.07 -14.22 14.87
CA SER A 38 13.82 -14.64 16.05
C SER A 38 13.68 -13.68 17.23
N ASP A 39 13.64 -12.38 16.93
CA ASP A 39 13.66 -11.30 17.92
C ASP A 39 12.33 -10.53 17.95
N VAL A 40 11.24 -11.13 17.45
CA VAL A 40 9.91 -10.50 17.50
C VAL A 40 9.16 -11.00 18.72
N ASP A 41 8.85 -10.09 19.64
CA ASP A 41 8.03 -10.35 20.83
C ASP A 41 6.63 -9.69 20.71
N ALA A 42 5.78 -9.97 21.70
CA ALA A 42 4.41 -9.45 21.75
C ALA A 42 4.36 -7.93 21.94
N GLU A 43 5.35 -7.32 22.61
CA GLU A 43 5.41 -5.87 22.82
C GLU A 43 5.64 -5.13 21.49
N MET A 44 6.37 -5.75 20.56
CA MET A 44 6.53 -5.22 19.20
C MET A 44 5.22 -5.19 18.38
N LEU A 45 4.19 -5.93 18.79
CA LEU A 45 2.89 -5.96 18.12
C LEU A 45 1.91 -4.91 18.67
N ASP A 46 2.16 -4.37 19.86
CA ASP A 46 1.25 -3.43 20.50
C ASP A 46 1.58 -1.97 20.17
N GLY A 47 2.81 -1.69 19.72
CA GLY A 47 3.24 -0.40 19.16
C GLY A 47 3.32 0.78 20.13
N GLY A 48 2.45 0.80 21.13
CA GLY A 48 2.28 1.86 22.12
C GLY A 48 1.73 3.16 21.52
N GLU A 49 1.21 4.03 22.39
CA GLU A 49 1.00 5.43 22.01
C GLU A 49 2.34 6.09 21.64
N PRO A 50 2.35 7.05 20.70
CA PRO A 50 1.21 7.68 20.02
C PRO A 50 0.81 7.00 18.70
N TYR A 51 1.23 5.76 18.43
CA TYR A 51 1.06 5.14 17.11
C TYR A 51 -0.30 4.44 16.96
N GLU A 52 -1.08 4.87 15.97
CA GLU A 52 -2.38 4.28 15.63
C GLU A 52 -2.34 3.47 14.33
N GLY A 53 -3.47 2.84 13.98
CA GLY A 53 -3.63 2.19 12.69
C GLY A 53 -2.62 1.07 12.44
N ILE A 54 -2.01 1.06 11.25
CA ILE A 54 -0.91 0.14 10.90
C ILE A 54 0.41 0.52 11.56
N TRP A 55 0.60 1.78 11.95
CA TRP A 55 1.87 2.29 12.44
C TRP A 55 2.20 1.82 13.85
N ARG A 56 1.24 1.25 14.58
CA ARG A 56 1.53 0.42 15.76
C ARG A 56 2.51 -0.72 15.46
N PHE A 57 2.54 -1.20 14.20
CA PHE A 57 3.45 -2.25 13.76
C PHE A 57 4.74 -1.70 13.13
N ARG A 58 5.10 -0.43 13.33
CA ARG A 58 6.26 0.20 12.65
C ARG A 58 7.58 -0.56 12.78
N ARG A 59 7.81 -1.27 13.90
CA ARG A 59 9.00 -2.13 14.11
C ARG A 59 9.06 -3.34 13.16
N LEU A 60 7.92 -3.72 12.59
CA LEU A 60 7.74 -4.78 11.61
C LEU A 60 7.49 -4.24 10.19
N LEU A 61 7.43 -2.93 10.00
CA LEU A 61 7.29 -2.30 8.69
C LEU A 61 8.66 -1.83 8.18
N PRO A 62 8.81 -1.57 6.86
CA PRO A 62 10.01 -0.91 6.34
C PRO A 62 10.30 0.38 7.12
N PRO A 63 11.54 0.59 7.60
CA PRO A 63 11.88 1.80 8.32
C PRO A 63 11.74 3.01 7.40
N THR A 64 11.16 4.07 7.95
CA THR A 64 10.89 5.33 7.27
C THR A 64 11.15 6.51 8.21
N SER A 65 11.50 7.66 7.65
CA SER A 65 11.75 8.89 8.42
C SER A 65 10.49 9.63 8.82
N SER A 66 9.37 9.39 8.11
CA SER A 66 8.09 10.04 8.36
C SER A 66 6.93 9.11 8.00
N GLU A 67 6.13 8.74 9.01
CA GLU A 67 4.95 7.89 8.83
C GLU A 67 3.75 8.70 8.28
N VAL A 68 3.40 8.48 7.01
CA VAL A 68 2.19 9.02 6.38
C VAL A 68 0.99 8.15 6.79
N SER A 69 -0.01 8.76 7.42
CA SER A 69 -1.23 8.07 7.83
C SER A 69 -2.49 8.90 7.64
N LEU A 70 -3.59 8.19 7.38
CA LEU A 70 -4.97 8.66 7.46
C LEU A 70 -5.77 7.89 8.53
N GLY A 71 -5.10 7.12 9.40
CA GLY A 71 -5.73 6.29 10.43
C GLY A 71 -6.07 4.87 9.97
N GLU A 72 -5.53 4.41 8.85
CA GLU A 72 -5.76 3.09 8.28
C GLU A 72 -5.30 1.96 9.18
N GLY A 73 -6.05 0.85 9.17
CA GLY A 73 -5.89 -0.22 10.15
C GLY A 73 -6.97 -0.17 11.22
N GLY A 74 -6.80 -0.95 12.29
CA GLY A 74 -7.81 -1.02 13.37
C GLY A 74 -9.21 -1.50 12.96
N THR A 75 -9.41 -1.92 11.71
CA THR A 75 -10.73 -2.23 11.15
C THR A 75 -11.49 -3.33 11.90
N PRO A 76 -12.83 -3.30 11.96
CA PRO A 76 -13.60 -4.27 12.72
C PRO A 76 -13.42 -5.73 12.27
N LEU A 77 -13.56 -6.65 13.22
CA LEU A 77 -13.68 -8.08 12.99
C LEU A 77 -15.09 -8.52 13.39
N LEU A 78 -16.00 -8.57 12.42
CA LEU A 78 -17.44 -8.72 12.65
C LEU A 78 -17.84 -10.20 12.71
N GLY A 79 -18.71 -10.55 13.66
CA GLY A 79 -19.29 -11.89 13.74
C GLY A 79 -20.41 -12.09 12.71
N ALA A 80 -20.35 -13.18 11.92
CA ALA A 80 -21.36 -13.51 10.92
C ALA A 80 -22.13 -14.78 11.31
N ALA A 81 -23.03 -14.65 12.30
CA ALA A 81 -23.74 -15.80 12.89
C ALA A 81 -24.58 -16.57 11.84
N ARG A 82 -25.38 -15.85 11.03
CA ARG A 82 -26.21 -16.46 9.97
C ARG A 82 -25.38 -17.24 8.95
N LEU A 83 -24.25 -16.67 8.52
CA LEU A 83 -23.34 -17.31 7.57
C LEU A 83 -22.64 -18.53 8.21
N SER A 84 -22.34 -18.46 9.52
CA SER A 84 -21.77 -19.59 10.25
C SER A 84 -22.72 -20.80 10.24
N GLU A 85 -24.01 -20.55 10.48
CA GLU A 85 -25.05 -21.59 10.45
C GLU A 85 -25.22 -22.16 9.04
N GLU A 86 -25.35 -21.30 8.02
CA GLU A 86 -25.53 -21.71 6.62
C GLU A 86 -24.38 -22.60 6.13
N LEU A 87 -23.14 -22.25 6.47
CA LEU A 87 -21.94 -23.00 6.10
C LEU A 87 -21.65 -24.19 7.02
N LYS A 88 -22.44 -24.40 8.08
CA LYS A 88 -22.22 -25.43 9.12
C LYS A 88 -20.83 -25.31 9.77
N LEU A 89 -20.35 -24.09 9.97
CA LEU A 89 -19.08 -23.77 10.62
C LEU A 89 -19.33 -23.25 12.05
N LYS A 90 -18.39 -23.53 12.97
CA LYS A 90 -18.50 -23.05 14.36
C LYS A 90 -18.52 -21.54 14.47
N LYS A 91 -17.74 -20.84 13.64
CA LYS A 91 -17.57 -19.39 13.72
C LYS A 91 -17.02 -18.85 12.39
N VAL A 92 -17.76 -17.91 11.80
CA VAL A 92 -17.30 -17.10 10.67
C VAL A 92 -17.13 -15.66 11.14
N LEU A 93 -15.98 -15.07 10.81
CA LEU A 93 -15.65 -13.69 11.10
C LEU A 93 -15.34 -12.96 9.79
N LEU A 94 -15.77 -11.69 9.71
CA LEU A 94 -15.55 -10.81 8.56
C LEU A 94 -14.59 -9.71 8.97
N LYS A 95 -13.42 -9.64 8.32
CA LYS A 95 -12.48 -8.53 8.51
C LYS A 95 -12.89 -7.38 7.59
N ASN A 96 -13.52 -6.35 8.15
CA ASN A 96 -14.14 -5.28 7.36
C ASN A 96 -13.13 -4.21 6.90
N GLU A 97 -12.34 -4.54 5.87
CA GLU A 97 -11.36 -3.61 5.29
C GLU A 97 -11.99 -2.44 4.51
N GLY A 98 -13.31 -2.44 4.33
CA GLY A 98 -14.06 -1.34 3.73
C GLY A 98 -14.18 -0.11 4.64
N GLU A 99 -13.80 -0.22 5.92
CA GLU A 99 -13.79 0.91 6.87
C GLU A 99 -12.44 1.64 6.93
N ASN A 100 -11.46 1.25 6.10
CA ASN A 100 -10.27 2.08 5.92
C ASN A 100 -10.61 3.42 5.23
N PRO A 101 -9.76 4.45 5.32
CA PRO A 101 -10.06 5.83 4.89
C PRO A 101 -10.61 6.00 3.46
N THR A 102 -10.14 5.22 2.49
CA THR A 102 -10.61 5.26 1.09
C THR A 102 -11.60 4.15 0.75
N GLY A 103 -11.99 3.37 1.75
CA GLY A 103 -12.91 2.24 1.63
C GLY A 103 -12.26 0.97 1.11
N SER A 104 -10.95 0.77 1.34
CA SER A 104 -10.22 -0.39 0.83
C SER A 104 -9.00 -0.78 1.68
N PHE A 105 -8.67 -2.08 1.68
CA PHE A 105 -7.43 -2.60 2.24
C PHE A 105 -6.15 -2.00 1.62
N MET A 106 -6.24 -1.41 0.42
CA MET A 106 -5.11 -0.80 -0.27
C MET A 106 -4.45 0.32 0.55
N ASP A 107 -5.22 0.95 1.45
CA ASP A 107 -4.77 2.02 2.33
C ASP A 107 -3.57 1.63 3.17
N ARG A 108 -3.55 0.39 3.68
CA ARG A 108 -2.42 -0.14 4.46
C ARG A 108 -1.12 -0.13 3.67
N GLY A 109 -1.19 -0.50 2.39
CA GLY A 109 -0.03 -0.55 1.52
C GLY A 109 0.41 0.84 1.07
N SER A 110 -0.56 1.70 0.71
CA SER A 110 -0.28 3.08 0.28
C SER A 110 0.37 3.91 1.38
N ALA A 111 -0.04 3.75 2.64
CA ALA A 111 0.61 4.39 3.78
C ALA A 111 2.11 4.07 3.85
N VAL A 112 2.47 2.78 3.79
CA VAL A 112 3.87 2.33 3.81
C VAL A 112 4.63 2.80 2.58
N LEU A 113 4.05 2.62 1.39
CA LEU A 113 4.69 2.99 0.14
C LEU A 113 4.96 4.49 0.08
N VAL A 114 3.96 5.33 0.36
CA VAL A 114 4.09 6.79 0.29
C VAL A 114 5.09 7.30 1.34
N SER A 115 5.12 6.72 2.54
CA SER A 115 6.15 7.03 3.54
C SER A 115 7.56 6.73 3.04
N LYS A 116 7.77 5.55 2.43
CA LYS A 116 9.07 5.21 1.82
C LYS A 116 9.41 6.10 0.62
N LEU A 117 8.43 6.54 -0.15
CA LEU A 117 8.63 7.46 -1.27
C LEU A 117 9.10 8.85 -0.80
N LEU A 118 8.60 9.33 0.35
CA LEU A 118 9.11 10.56 0.97
C LEU A 118 10.59 10.45 1.29
N ASP A 119 11.04 9.32 1.85
CA ASP A 119 12.47 9.10 2.16
C ASP A 119 13.35 9.14 0.90
N HIS A 120 12.78 8.81 -0.27
CA HIS A 120 13.49 8.78 -1.55
C HIS A 120 13.40 10.10 -2.32
N GLY A 121 12.78 11.15 -1.74
CA GLY A 121 12.71 12.48 -2.34
C GLY A 121 12.00 12.52 -3.70
N VAL A 122 11.11 11.56 -3.99
CA VAL A 122 10.33 11.58 -5.23
C VAL A 122 9.30 12.70 -5.20
N ARG A 123 8.91 13.20 -6.37
CA ARG A 123 7.88 14.26 -6.46
C ARG A 123 6.44 13.72 -6.35
N GLY A 124 6.27 12.41 -6.47
CA GLY A 124 4.97 11.76 -6.46
C GLY A 124 4.95 10.42 -7.16
N VAL A 125 3.75 9.92 -7.43
CA VAL A 125 3.51 8.63 -8.08
C VAL A 125 2.85 8.80 -9.43
N CYS A 126 3.12 7.85 -10.31
CA CYS A 126 2.49 7.75 -11.62
C CYS A 126 2.22 6.29 -11.93
N GLY A 127 1.07 5.98 -12.52
CA GLY A 127 0.78 4.60 -12.88
C GLY A 127 -0.57 4.43 -13.54
N VAL A 128 -0.79 3.23 -14.06
CA VAL A 128 -2.08 2.85 -14.64
C VAL A 128 -2.99 2.33 -13.55
N PHE A 129 -3.79 3.22 -12.96
CA PHE A 129 -4.70 2.89 -11.86
C PHE A 129 -6.15 2.82 -12.35
N LYS A 130 -6.85 1.75 -12.01
CA LYS A 130 -8.26 1.55 -12.43
C LYS A 130 -9.26 1.40 -11.29
N GLY A 131 -8.83 1.50 -10.03
CA GLY A 131 -9.68 1.18 -8.89
C GLY A 131 -9.08 1.60 -7.56
N ASN A 132 -9.32 0.80 -6.51
CA ASN A 132 -8.93 1.08 -5.13
C ASN A 132 -7.49 1.56 -4.96
N LEU A 133 -6.52 0.97 -5.67
CA LEU A 133 -5.13 1.39 -5.59
C LEU A 133 -4.95 2.87 -5.98
N GLY A 134 -5.60 3.33 -7.04
CA GLY A 134 -5.48 4.72 -7.47
C GLY A 134 -6.15 5.68 -6.50
N ALA A 135 -7.33 5.34 -5.98
CA ALA A 135 -8.02 6.14 -4.97
C ALA A 135 -7.19 6.25 -3.68
N SER A 136 -6.61 5.13 -3.25
CA SER A 136 -5.71 5.05 -2.11
C SER A 136 -4.45 5.89 -2.33
N LEU A 137 -3.68 5.64 -3.40
CA LEU A 137 -2.48 6.42 -3.70
C LEU A 137 -2.75 7.92 -3.82
N ALA A 138 -3.86 8.32 -4.45
CA ALA A 138 -4.26 9.72 -4.53
C ALA A 138 -4.47 10.34 -3.14
N ALA A 139 -5.15 9.65 -2.23
CA ALA A 139 -5.37 10.14 -0.87
C ALA A 139 -4.06 10.28 -0.07
N TYR A 140 -3.20 9.27 -0.09
CA TYR A 140 -1.96 9.26 0.69
C TYR A 140 -0.91 10.21 0.13
N THR A 141 -0.79 10.32 -1.19
CA THR A 141 0.11 11.31 -1.81
C THR A 141 -0.37 12.73 -1.53
N ALA A 142 -1.67 13.01 -1.60
CA ALA A 142 -2.22 14.29 -1.19
C ALA A 142 -1.90 14.62 0.28
N ARG A 143 -2.06 13.63 1.18
CA ARG A 143 -1.69 13.76 2.60
C ARG A 143 -0.20 14.08 2.79
N ALA A 144 0.66 13.51 1.95
CA ALA A 144 2.11 13.68 1.97
C ALA A 144 2.61 14.91 1.19
N GLY A 145 1.74 15.67 0.53
CA GLY A 145 2.13 16.79 -0.32
C GLY A 145 2.84 16.36 -1.63
N LEU A 146 2.61 15.15 -2.09
CA LEU A 146 3.17 14.56 -3.30
C LEU A 146 2.17 14.58 -4.47
N GLU A 147 2.67 14.55 -5.70
CA GLU A 147 1.81 14.44 -6.89
C GLU A 147 1.27 13.01 -7.08
N CYS A 148 0.06 12.89 -7.64
CA CYS A 148 -0.47 11.63 -8.14
C CYS A 148 -0.93 11.80 -9.59
N LEU A 149 -0.27 11.10 -10.52
CA LEU A 149 -0.67 11.02 -11.93
C LEU A 149 -1.32 9.65 -12.20
N ALA A 150 -2.64 9.65 -12.34
CA ALA A 150 -3.42 8.47 -12.66
C ALA A 150 -3.64 8.35 -14.17
N LEU A 151 -3.09 7.30 -14.77
CA LEU A 151 -3.29 6.96 -16.17
C LEU A 151 -4.44 5.97 -16.29
N LEU A 152 -5.53 6.37 -16.93
CA LEU A 152 -6.72 5.55 -17.04
C LEU A 152 -6.71 4.71 -18.32
N ARG A 153 -7.07 3.44 -18.18
CA ARG A 153 -7.31 2.54 -19.31
C ARG A 153 -8.61 1.80 -19.04
N GLU A 154 -9.52 1.76 -20.00
CA GLU A 154 -10.82 1.11 -19.83
C GLU A 154 -10.71 -0.39 -19.48
N PRO A 155 -11.72 -0.96 -18.78
CA PRO A 155 -12.84 -0.27 -18.11
C PRO A 155 -12.37 0.46 -16.84
N ILE A 156 -13.13 1.49 -16.43
CA ILE A 156 -12.83 2.34 -15.26
C ILE A 156 -13.97 2.25 -14.25
N ASP A 157 -13.65 2.08 -12.97
CA ASP A 157 -14.60 2.24 -11.87
C ASP A 157 -14.86 3.74 -11.63
N ALA A 158 -16.07 4.20 -11.94
CA ALA A 158 -16.45 5.60 -11.83
C ALA A 158 -16.32 6.12 -10.39
N ALA A 159 -16.72 5.34 -9.38
CA ALA A 159 -16.65 5.76 -7.98
C ALA A 159 -15.19 5.97 -7.54
N LYS A 160 -14.29 5.08 -7.97
CA LYS A 160 -12.85 5.21 -7.68
C LYS A 160 -12.19 6.34 -8.45
N LEU A 161 -12.63 6.61 -9.69
CA LEU A 161 -12.23 7.79 -10.42
C LEU A 161 -12.62 9.08 -9.68
N TYR A 162 -13.87 9.17 -9.20
CA TYR A 162 -14.30 10.34 -8.44
C TYR A 162 -13.48 10.54 -7.16
N GLN A 163 -13.14 9.47 -6.44
CA GLN A 163 -12.22 9.56 -5.29
C GLN A 163 -10.85 10.11 -5.71
N MET A 164 -10.25 9.57 -6.79
CA MET A 164 -8.95 10.07 -7.29
C MET A 164 -8.99 11.57 -7.60
N ILE A 165 -10.04 12.04 -8.27
CA ILE A 165 -10.23 13.45 -8.60
C ILE A 165 -10.42 14.28 -7.33
N ALA A 166 -11.25 13.81 -6.39
CA ALA A 166 -11.54 14.51 -5.13
C ALA A 166 -10.29 14.68 -4.25
N TYR A 167 -9.38 13.70 -4.27
CA TYR A 167 -8.09 13.79 -3.58
C TYR A 167 -7.02 14.58 -4.37
N GLY A 168 -7.35 15.11 -5.56
CA GLY A 168 -6.46 15.98 -6.32
C GLY A 168 -5.50 15.26 -7.28
N ALA A 169 -5.75 14.00 -7.62
CA ALA A 169 -4.96 13.32 -8.64
C ALA A 169 -5.12 13.97 -10.02
N LYS A 170 -4.00 14.12 -10.74
CA LYS A 170 -4.00 14.47 -12.16
C LYS A 170 -4.40 13.21 -12.94
N VAL A 171 -5.53 13.26 -13.64
CA VAL A 171 -6.06 12.13 -14.39
C VAL A 171 -5.81 12.34 -15.88
N LYS A 172 -5.24 11.33 -16.56
CA LYS A 172 -5.06 11.33 -18.02
C LYS A 172 -5.49 9.99 -18.60
N ALA A 173 -6.02 10.00 -19.82
CA ALA A 173 -6.15 8.75 -20.57
C ALA A 173 -4.75 8.18 -20.86
N TRP A 174 -4.58 6.88 -20.66
CA TRP A 174 -3.33 6.20 -20.97
C TRP A 174 -3.07 6.22 -22.47
N GLN A 175 -1.83 6.53 -22.85
CA GLN A 175 -1.37 6.51 -24.23
C GLN A 175 -0.01 5.81 -24.32
N PRO A 176 0.30 5.11 -25.43
CA PRO A 176 1.62 4.58 -25.68
C PRO A 176 2.69 5.69 -25.63
N GLY A 177 3.82 5.42 -24.97
CA GLY A 177 4.95 6.37 -24.89
C GLY A 177 4.79 7.48 -23.86
N LEU A 178 3.72 7.48 -23.05
CA LEU A 178 3.59 8.45 -21.96
C LEU A 178 4.60 8.12 -20.84
N GLU A 179 5.49 9.06 -20.54
CA GLU A 179 6.52 8.90 -19.51
C GLU A 179 6.11 9.57 -18.19
N CYS A 180 6.46 8.91 -17.09
CA CYS A 180 6.23 9.37 -15.72
C CYS A 180 7.48 10.10 -15.17
N SER A 181 8.05 11.03 -15.94
CA SER A 181 9.37 11.60 -15.63
C SER A 181 9.39 12.30 -14.26
N GLY A 182 10.33 11.91 -13.39
CA GLY A 182 10.49 12.47 -12.05
C GLY A 182 9.37 12.10 -11.06
N LEU A 183 8.53 11.12 -11.38
CA LEU A 183 7.58 10.46 -10.49
C LEU A 183 7.99 9.00 -10.32
N TYR A 184 7.61 8.39 -9.21
CA TYR A 184 7.77 6.96 -9.01
C TYR A 184 6.70 6.20 -9.79
N CYS A 185 7.13 5.33 -10.71
CA CYS A 185 6.24 4.48 -11.48
C CYS A 185 5.70 3.33 -10.61
N VAL A 186 4.39 3.31 -10.42
CA VAL A 186 3.68 2.22 -9.74
C VAL A 186 2.99 1.36 -10.81
N GLY A 187 3.54 0.17 -11.06
CA GLY A 187 2.95 -0.86 -11.93
C GLY A 187 3.79 -1.22 -13.14
#